data_AF-A0A6L2MAU7-F1
#
_entry.id   AF-A0A6L2MAU7-F1
#
_cell.length_a   1.000
_cell.length_b   1.000
_cell.length_c   1.000
_cell.angle_alpha   90.00
_cell.angle_beta   90.00
_cell.angle_gamma   90.00
#
_symmetry.space_group_name_H-M   'P 1'
#
loop_
_entity.id
_entity.type
_entity.pdbx_description
1 polymer ?
#
loop_
_entity_poly.entity_id
_entity_poly.type
_entity_poly.pdbx_seq_one_letter_code
_entity_poly.pdbx_strand_id
1 'polypeptide(L)'
;MIIEQYIQMMDYALWDVIENGPSLPKTQVVEGVTIVMPITSVEYKAQRRLEVKARSTLMMGIPNEHQLKFNSIKDVKQLMETIEKRFGGNAATKKI
;
A
#
# COMPACT_ATOMS: atom_id res chain seq x y z
N MET A 1 1.53 6.53 -18.30
CA MET A 1 0.18 6.84 -17.75
C MET A 1 0.33 7.54 -16.40
N ILE A 2 -0.57 8.45 -16.01
CA ILE A 2 -0.44 9.23 -14.75
C ILE A 2 -0.21 8.33 -13.52
N ILE A 3 -0.86 7.17 -13.47
CA ILE A 3 -0.72 6.16 -12.40
C ILE A 3 0.70 5.60 -12.29
N GLU A 4 1.41 5.36 -13.39
CA GLU A 4 2.77 4.79 -13.35
C GLU A 4 3.78 5.78 -12.76
N GLN A 5 3.62 7.08 -13.07
CA GLN A 5 4.44 8.12 -12.46
C GLN A 5 4.15 8.28 -10.96
N TYR A 6 2.90 8.05 -10.53
CA TYR A 6 2.56 8.03 -9.11
C TYR A 6 3.22 6.86 -8.38
N ILE A 7 3.23 5.66 -8.96
CA ILE A 7 3.90 4.49 -8.40
C ILE A 7 5.40 4.77 -8.22
N GLN A 8 6.03 5.43 -9.19
CA GLN A 8 7.45 5.80 -9.13
C GLN A 8 7.76 6.90 -8.11
N MET A 9 6.81 7.78 -7.79
CA MET A 9 7.00 8.87 -6.80
C MET A 9 6.67 8.45 -5.36
N MET A 10 6.23 7.20 -5.12
CA MET A 10 5.92 6.74 -3.77
C MET A 10 7.18 6.63 -2.91
N ASP A 11 7.13 7.24 -1.74
CA ASP A 11 8.15 7.14 -0.69
C ASP A 11 8.31 5.69 -0.19
N TYR A 12 9.53 5.31 0.22
CA TYR A 12 9.86 3.95 0.67
C TYR A 12 9.02 3.49 1.88
N ALA A 13 8.73 4.38 2.84
CA ALA A 13 7.89 4.04 3.99
C ALA A 13 6.41 3.91 3.58
N LEU A 14 5.99 4.60 2.52
CA LEU A 14 4.68 4.44 1.91
C LEU A 14 4.54 3.08 1.21
N TRP A 15 5.57 2.68 0.47
CA TRP A 15 5.65 1.36 -0.17
C TRP A 15 5.58 0.23 0.85
N ASP A 16 6.32 0.34 1.96
CA ASP A 16 6.31 -0.64 3.04
C ASP A 16 4.92 -0.84 3.64
N VAL A 17 4.16 0.25 3.86
CA VAL A 17 2.77 0.20 4.35
C VAL A 17 1.82 -0.43 3.33
N ILE A 18 2.09 -0.30 2.03
CA ILE A 18 1.27 -0.90 0.97
C ILE A 18 1.54 -2.39 0.85
N GLU A 19 2.81 -2.78 0.90
CA GLU A 19 3.25 -4.18 0.73
C GLU A 19 2.90 -5.03 1.97
N ASN A 20 3.17 -4.48 3.15
CA ASN A 20 3.06 -5.21 4.42
C ASN A 20 1.79 -4.87 5.22
N GLY A 21 1.00 -3.89 4.77
CA GLY A 21 -0.16 -3.39 5.50
C GLY A 21 0.25 -2.61 6.77
N PRO A 22 -0.71 -2.19 7.61
CA PRO A 22 -0.38 -1.70 8.95
C PRO A 22 0.37 -2.81 9.68
N SER A 23 1.65 -2.57 10.01
CA SER A 23 2.51 -3.61 10.55
C SER A 23 1.84 -4.24 11.76
N LEU A 24 1.70 -5.56 11.76
CA LEU A 24 1.42 -6.36 12.94
C LEU A 24 2.61 -6.28 13.91
N PRO A 25 2.46 -6.66 15.19
CA PRO A 25 3.57 -6.66 16.15
C PRO A 25 4.84 -7.26 15.52
N LYS A 26 5.91 -6.46 15.51
CA LYS A 26 7.16 -6.82 14.84
C LYS A 26 7.73 -8.02 15.57
N THR A 27 7.87 -9.13 14.85
CA THR A 27 8.50 -10.32 15.37
C THR A 27 10.00 -10.22 15.07
N GLN A 28 10.81 -10.07 16.11
CA GLN A 28 12.28 -10.13 15.99
C GLN A 28 12.76 -11.50 16.47
N VAL A 29 13.64 -12.15 15.69
CA VAL A 29 14.34 -13.36 16.13
C VAL A 29 15.72 -12.94 16.60
N VAL A 30 15.96 -13.01 17.91
CA VAL A 30 17.27 -12.76 18.53
C VAL A 30 17.77 -14.08 19.09
N GLU A 31 18.91 -14.58 18.61
CA GLU A 31 19.54 -15.84 19.05
C GLU A 31 18.59 -17.06 19.08
N GLY A 32 17.70 -17.18 18.08
CA GLY A 32 16.73 -18.29 18.00
C GLY A 32 15.50 -18.12 18.90
N VAL A 33 15.40 -17.03 19.65
CA VAL A 33 14.22 -16.66 20.43
C VAL A 33 13.38 -15.66 19.66
N THR A 34 12.12 -16.03 19.41
CA THR A 34 11.12 -15.19 18.76
C THR A 34 10.51 -14.21 19.76
N ILE A 35 10.86 -12.93 19.68
CA ILE A 35 10.31 -11.84 20.49
C ILE A 35 9.24 -11.11 19.68
N VAL A 36 8.01 -11.14 20.17
CA VAL A 36 6.90 -10.35 19.61
C VAL A 36 6.94 -8.98 20.26
N MET A 37 7.43 -7.98 19.53
CA MET A 37 7.39 -6.59 19.99
C MET A 37 5.99 -5.99 19.74
N PRO A 38 5.26 -5.56 20.78
CA PRO A 38 4.02 -4.84 20.59
C PRO A 38 4.29 -3.51 19.88
N ILE A 39 3.47 -3.16 18.89
CA ILE A 39 3.54 -1.84 18.23
C ILE A 39 3.21 -0.78 19.27
N THR A 40 4.05 0.25 19.37
CA THR A 40 3.74 1.37 20.26
C THR A 40 2.59 2.21 19.69
N SER A 41 1.79 2.84 20.56
CA SER A 41 0.68 3.72 20.12
C SER A 41 1.14 4.84 19.16
N VAL A 42 2.39 5.29 19.30
CA VAL A 42 2.99 6.33 18.46
C VAL A 42 3.26 5.80 17.06
N GLU A 43 3.89 4.63 16.94
CA GLU A 43 4.16 3.99 15.65
C GLU A 43 2.88 3.61 14.92
N TYR A 44 1.88 3.08 15.63
CA TYR A 44 0.57 2.77 15.06
C TYR A 44 -0.10 4.01 14.47
N LYS A 45 -0.09 5.14 15.21
CA LYS A 45 -0.64 6.42 14.72
C LYS A 45 0.13 6.96 13.52
N ALA A 46 1.46 6.81 13.50
CA ALA A 46 2.28 7.23 12.37
C ALA A 46 1.96 6.41 11.12
N GLN A 47 1.81 5.09 11.25
CA GLN A 47 1.45 4.21 10.14
C GLN A 47 0.05 4.48 9.62
N ARG A 48 -0.94 4.73 10.50
CA ARG A 48 -2.28 5.15 10.09
C ARG A 48 -2.26 6.42 9.25
N ARG A 49 -1.40 7.38 9.59
CA ARG A 49 -1.22 8.61 8.79
C ARG A 49 -0.61 8.31 7.42
N LEU A 50 0.37 7.42 7.36
CA LEU A 50 0.98 6.98 6.09
C LEU A 50 -0.03 6.22 5.22
N GLU A 51 -0.84 5.33 5.80
CA GLU A 51 -1.91 4.61 5.12
C GLU A 51 -2.91 5.58 4.46
N VAL A 52 -3.38 6.58 5.23
CA VAL A 52 -4.30 7.61 4.71
C VAL A 52 -3.64 8.42 3.60
N LYS A 53 -2.35 8.78 3.76
CA LYS A 53 -1.60 9.52 2.74
C LYS A 53 -1.41 8.69 1.47
N ALA A 54 -1.11 7.40 1.60
CA ALA A 54 -0.97 6.46 0.47
C ALA A 54 -2.27 6.42 -0.32
N ARG A 55 -3.38 6.19 0.39
CA ARG A 55 -4.70 6.09 -0.20
C ARG A 55 -5.12 7.37 -0.90
N SER A 56 -4.92 8.53 -0.27
CA SER A 56 -5.23 9.82 -0.88
C SER A 56 -4.37 10.09 -2.12
N THR A 57 -3.09 9.69 -2.10
CA THR A 57 -2.18 9.86 -3.24
C THR A 57 -2.58 8.96 -4.40
N LEU A 58 -2.90 7.70 -4.13
CA LEU A 58 -3.40 6.75 -5.13
C LEU A 58 -4.71 7.24 -5.75
N MET A 59 -5.63 7.78 -4.95
CA MET A 59 -6.91 8.31 -5.44
C MET A 59 -6.77 9.49 -6.41
N MET A 60 -5.73 10.34 -6.27
CA MET A 60 -5.49 11.45 -7.20
C MET A 60 -5.17 10.97 -8.62
N GLY A 61 -4.55 9.79 -8.76
CA GLY A 61 -4.25 9.20 -10.06
C GLY A 61 -5.45 8.51 -10.74
N ILE A 62 -6.57 8.34 -10.02
CA ILE A 62 -7.74 7.59 -10.49
C ILE A 62 -8.82 8.56 -11.00
N PRO A 63 -9.36 8.37 -12.23
CA PRO A 63 -10.50 9.12 -12.73
C PRO A 63 -11.71 9.10 -11.78
N ASN A 64 -12.39 10.25 -11.63
CA ASN A 64 -13.54 10.43 -10.73
C ASN A 64 -14.64 9.37 -10.88
N GLU A 65 -14.92 8.95 -12.11
CA GLU A 65 -15.90 7.90 -12.43
C GLU A 65 -15.61 6.54 -11.78
N HIS A 66 -14.40 6.33 -11.29
CA HIS A 66 -13.99 5.08 -10.66
C HIS A 66 -13.68 5.24 -9.17
N GLN A 67 -13.49 6.46 -8.68
CA GLN A 67 -13.12 6.74 -7.29
C GLN A 67 -14.09 6.11 -6.27
N LEU A 68 -15.40 6.14 -6.52
CA LEU A 68 -16.39 5.54 -5.61
C LEU A 68 -16.18 4.03 -5.42
N LYS A 69 -15.82 3.31 -6.49
CA LYS A 69 -15.54 1.86 -6.46
C LYS A 69 -14.24 1.54 -5.73
N PHE A 70 -13.26 2.44 -5.77
CA PHE A 70 -12.00 2.30 -5.06
C PHE A 70 -12.11 2.74 -3.58
N ASN A 71 -12.99 3.69 -3.28
CA ASN A 71 -13.28 4.15 -1.92
C ASN A 71 -13.99 3.11 -1.05
N SER A 72 -14.69 2.15 -1.65
CA SER A 72 -15.30 1.04 -0.91
C SER A 72 -14.27 0.00 -0.45
N ILE A 73 -13.06 0.00 -1.02
CA ILE A 73 -11.99 -0.95 -0.67
C ILE A 73 -11.35 -0.50 0.64
N LYS A 74 -11.40 -1.36 1.66
CA LYS A 74 -10.87 -1.06 2.99
C LYS A 74 -9.36 -1.29 3.10
N ASP A 75 -8.85 -2.21 2.29
CA ASP A 75 -7.47 -2.66 2.31
C ASP A 75 -6.66 -2.02 1.19
N VAL A 76 -5.49 -1.46 1.52
CA VAL A 76 -4.65 -0.72 0.56
C VAL A 76 -4.06 -1.66 -0.50
N LYS A 77 -3.79 -2.93 -0.15
CA LYS A 77 -3.26 -3.92 -1.09
C LYS A 77 -4.31 -4.32 -2.12
N GLN A 78 -5.54 -4.58 -1.69
CA GLN A 78 -6.68 -4.80 -2.59
C GLN A 78 -6.96 -3.57 -3.48
N LEU A 79 -6.80 -2.37 -2.93
CA LEU A 79 -6.95 -1.12 -3.68
C LEU A 79 -5.92 -1.06 -4.82
N MET A 80 -4.65 -1.32 -4.50
CA MET A 80 -3.56 -1.33 -5.48
C MET A 80 -3.78 -2.40 -6.56
N GLU A 81 -4.07 -3.64 -6.18
CA GLU A 81 -4.33 -4.73 -7.13
C GLU A 81 -5.51 -4.41 -8.07
N THR A 82 -6.56 -3.77 -7.54
CA THR A 82 -7.71 -3.35 -8.35
C THR A 82 -7.33 -2.23 -9.33
N ILE A 83 -6.43 -1.32 -8.93
CA ILE A 83 -5.89 -0.26 -9.79
C ILE A 83 -5.02 -0.90 -10.89
N GLU A 84 -4.10 -1.80 -10.53
CA GLU A 84 -3.24 -2.52 -11.48
C GLU A 84 -4.05 -3.34 -12.48
N LYS A 85 -5.07 -4.08 -12.04
CA LYS A 85 -5.95 -4.83 -12.95
C LYS A 85 -6.70 -3.94 -13.93
N ARG A 86 -7.08 -2.74 -13.50
CA ARG A 86 -7.90 -1.82 -14.29
C ARG A 86 -7.09 -0.94 -15.25
N PHE A 87 -5.96 -0.44 -14.76
CA PHE A 87 -5.14 0.53 -15.48
C PHE A 87 -3.83 -0.07 -15.97
N GLY A 88 -3.26 -1.06 -15.27
CA GLY A 88 -2.01 -1.74 -15.62
C GLY A 88 -2.12 -2.78 -16.75
N GLY A 89 -3.20 -2.75 -17.54
CA GLY A 89 -3.41 -3.67 -18.67
C GLY A 89 -2.42 -3.44 -19.82
N ASN A 90 -1.16 -3.90 -19.67
CA ASN A 90 -0.26 -4.42 -20.71
C ASN A 90 1.16 -4.79 -20.23
N ALA A 91 1.34 -5.46 -19.08
CA ALA A 91 2.62 -6.10 -18.73
C ALA A 91 2.57 -7.64 -18.70
N ALA A 92 1.52 -8.24 -19.26
CA ALA A 92 1.43 -9.69 -19.51
C ALA A 92 1.90 -10.09 -20.93
N THR A 93 2.84 -9.35 -21.52
CA THR A 93 3.66 -9.81 -22.67
C THR A 93 5.15 -9.80 -22.31
N LYS A 94 5.49 -10.46 -21.20
CA LYS A 94 6.81 -11.09 -21.05
C LYS A 94 6.66 -12.55 -20.64
N LYS A 95 6.47 -13.39 -21.65
CA LYS A 95 7.02 -14.75 -21.79
C LYS A 95 6.72 -15.15 -23.24
N ILE A 96 7.69 -15.50 -24.09
CA ILE A 96 9.03 -16.09 -23.87
C ILE A 96 10.06 -15.33 -24.71
#